data_AF-A0A3L6DW99-F1
#
_entry.id   AF-A0A3L6DW99-F1
#
_cell.length_a   1.000
_cell.length_b   1.000
_cell.length_c   1.000
_cell.angle_alpha   90.00
_cell.angle_beta   90.00
_cell.angle_gamma   90.00
#
_symmetry.space_group_name_H-M   'P 1'
#
loop_
_entity.id
_entity.type
_entity.pdbx_description
1 polymer ?
#
loop_
_entity_poly.entity_id
_entity_poly.type
_entity_poly.pdbx_seq_one_letter_code
_entity_poly.pdbx_strand_id
1 'polypeptide(L)'
;MSNGKDVAESSAQGASKANTNSGKTPYCFRCLTKGHVAMECATELICEVCDSKEHVKSRCTVFKTASKLHANLCGYGVEGLGFFHIPHATKIRGKKSVLSATIYVIEGELSTSQVTGELERLITGNWHWAVQQVDKKIFKVAFPSQTDLQRMVEWGPLQTKQGNAKMIFEER
;
A
#
# COMPACT_ATOMS: atom_id res chain seq x y z
N MET A 1 14.91 -41.46 44.38
CA MET A 1 14.06 -42.36 43.57
C MET A 1 12.63 -42.14 44.06
N SER A 2 11.66 -41.56 43.35
CA SER A 2 11.54 -41.30 41.93
C SER A 2 10.41 -40.27 41.68
N ASN A 3 10.64 -39.44 40.66
CA ASN A 3 9.70 -38.86 39.70
C ASN A 3 8.47 -38.07 40.19
N GLY A 4 8.63 -36.74 40.25
CA GLY A 4 7.57 -35.81 39.85
C GLY A 4 7.44 -35.82 38.33
N LYS A 5 6.23 -36.07 37.83
CA LYS A 5 5.87 -35.91 36.41
C LYS A 5 4.93 -34.72 36.31
N ASP A 6 5.39 -33.67 35.64
CA ASP A 6 4.58 -32.57 35.16
C ASP A 6 3.57 -33.10 34.13
N VAL A 7 2.28 -33.00 34.44
CA VAL A 7 1.20 -33.20 33.46
C VAL A 7 0.81 -31.82 32.95
N ALA A 8 1.14 -31.57 31.69
CA ALA A 8 0.64 -30.42 30.94
C ALA A 8 -0.88 -30.57 30.75
N GLU A 9 -1.64 -29.66 31.35
CA GLU A 9 -3.08 -29.53 31.16
C GLU A 9 -3.34 -29.05 29.72
N SER A 10 -3.62 -30.01 28.85
CA SER A 10 -4.00 -29.77 27.45
C SER A 10 -5.38 -29.11 27.43
N SER A 11 -5.41 -27.80 27.14
CA SER A 11 -6.62 -27.03 26.83
C SER A 11 -7.19 -27.46 25.48
N ALA A 12 -7.81 -28.63 25.43
CA ALA A 12 -8.42 -29.20 24.24
C ALA A 12 -9.83 -29.71 24.54
N GLN A 13 -10.69 -28.88 25.14
CA GLN A 13 -12.12 -29.19 25.22
C GLN A 13 -12.94 -27.92 25.03
N GLY A 14 -13.38 -27.69 23.80
CA GLY A 14 -14.23 -26.56 23.46
C GLY A 14 -14.93 -26.70 22.12
N ALA A 15 -15.45 -27.88 21.77
CA ALA A 15 -16.35 -28.00 20.62
C ALA A 15 -17.15 -29.32 20.63
N SER A 16 -18.22 -29.40 21.44
CA SER A 16 -19.44 -30.12 21.02
C SER A 16 -20.59 -29.85 22.00
N LYS A 17 -21.57 -29.08 21.56
CA LYS A 17 -22.98 -29.31 21.89
C LYS A 17 -23.84 -28.55 20.88
N ALA A 18 -24.25 -29.27 19.84
CA ALA A 18 -25.44 -28.92 19.08
C ALA A 18 -26.64 -28.99 20.04
N ASN A 19 -27.42 -27.91 20.11
CA ASN A 19 -28.78 -27.99 20.62
C ASN A 19 -29.70 -27.26 19.64
N THR A 20 -30.71 -28.00 19.18
CA THR A 20 -31.76 -27.60 18.27
C THR A 20 -32.80 -26.73 18.98
N ASN A 21 -33.49 -25.90 18.20
CA ASN A 21 -34.63 -25.03 18.57
C ASN A 21 -34.37 -23.72 19.33
N SER A 22 -34.03 -22.69 18.56
CA SER A 22 -34.67 -21.38 18.68
C SER A 22 -34.97 -20.90 17.26
N GLY A 23 -36.12 -20.27 16.98
CA GLY A 23 -36.60 -19.88 15.65
C GLY A 23 -35.75 -18.82 14.92
N LYS A 24 -34.43 -18.96 14.95
CA LYS A 24 -33.44 -18.10 14.32
C LYS A 24 -33.03 -18.76 13.02
N THR A 25 -33.29 -18.09 11.90
CA THR A 25 -32.78 -18.49 10.59
C THR A 25 -31.28 -18.77 10.69
N PRO A 26 -30.77 -19.91 10.17
CA PRO A 26 -29.35 -20.23 10.22
C PRO A 26 -28.52 -19.11 9.60
N TYR A 27 -27.37 -18.80 10.18
CA TYR A 27 -26.50 -17.71 9.75
C TYR A 27 -25.14 -18.25 9.33
N CYS A 28 -24.66 -17.78 8.17
CA CYS A 28 -23.42 -18.22 7.58
C CYS A 28 -22.28 -17.25 7.90
N PHE A 29 -21.28 -17.71 8.64
CA PHE A 29 -20.09 -16.90 8.96
C PHE A 29 -19.07 -16.79 7.81
N ARG A 30 -19.30 -17.52 6.70
CA ARG A 30 -18.47 -17.46 5.48
C ARG A 30 -18.88 -16.29 4.58
N CYS A 31 -20.15 -16.20 4.18
CA CYS A 31 -20.68 -15.12 3.34
C CYS A 31 -21.41 -14.01 4.12
N LEU A 32 -21.62 -14.17 5.43
CA LEU A 32 -22.33 -13.23 6.31
C LEU A 32 -23.81 -13.02 5.97
N THR A 33 -24.46 -14.04 5.40
CA THR A 33 -25.90 -14.02 5.11
C THR A 33 -26.68 -15.00 5.98
N LYS A 34 -28.00 -14.79 6.07
CA LYS A 34 -28.94 -15.74 6.69
C LYS A 34 -29.39 -16.77 5.65
N GLY A 35 -29.85 -17.93 6.10
CA GLY A 35 -30.46 -18.98 5.29
C GLY A 35 -29.68 -20.30 5.25
N HIS A 36 -28.41 -20.32 5.65
CA HIS A 36 -27.59 -21.53 5.66
C HIS A 36 -26.44 -21.42 6.68
N VAL A 37 -25.76 -22.54 6.97
CA VAL A 37 -24.54 -22.57 7.78
C VAL A 37 -23.28 -22.62 6.90
N ALA A 38 -22.11 -22.30 7.45
CA ALA A 38 -20.87 -22.17 6.66
C ALA A 38 -20.47 -23.44 5.88
N MET A 39 -20.78 -24.64 6.39
CA MET A 39 -20.51 -25.91 5.69
C MET A 39 -21.35 -26.09 4.43
N GLU A 40 -22.52 -25.46 4.34
CA GLU A 40 -23.46 -25.56 3.22
C GLU A 40 -23.33 -24.35 2.26
N CYS A 41 -22.30 -23.52 2.46
CA CYS A 41 -22.16 -22.27 1.74
C CYS A 41 -21.54 -22.48 0.35
N ALA A 42 -22.38 -22.54 -0.68
CA ALA A 42 -21.97 -22.58 -2.10
C ALA A 42 -21.76 -21.18 -2.72
N THR A 43 -21.82 -20.11 -1.92
CA THR A 43 -21.66 -18.74 -2.43
C THR A 43 -20.24 -18.50 -2.95
N GLU A 44 -20.12 -18.03 -4.19
CA GLU A 44 -18.86 -17.48 -4.70
C GLU A 44 -18.62 -16.13 -4.02
N LEU A 45 -17.56 -16.05 -3.22
CA LEU A 45 -17.17 -14.80 -2.58
C LEU A 45 -16.27 -14.04 -3.54
N ILE A 46 -16.54 -12.76 -3.75
CA ILE A 46 -15.61 -11.83 -4.40
C ILE A 46 -15.61 -10.55 -3.58
N CYS A 47 -14.44 -10.12 -3.13
CA CYS A 47 -14.29 -8.88 -2.40
C CYS A 47 -14.18 -7.70 -3.36
N GLU A 48 -15.16 -6.78 -3.37
CA GLU A 48 -15.14 -5.58 -4.22
C GLU A 48 -13.96 -4.61 -3.94
N VAL A 49 -13.26 -4.79 -2.82
CA VAL A 49 -12.15 -3.92 -2.41
C VAL A 49 -10.81 -4.43 -2.93
N CYS A 50 -10.55 -5.74 -2.86
CA CYS A 50 -9.27 -6.33 -3.21
C CYS A 50 -9.34 -7.46 -4.26
N ASP A 51 -10.53 -7.70 -4.82
CA ASP A 51 -10.83 -8.75 -5.81
C ASP A 51 -10.48 -10.20 -5.35
N SER A 52 -10.29 -10.42 -4.04
CA SER A 52 -10.04 -11.75 -3.47
C SER A 52 -11.32 -12.59 -3.44
N LYS A 53 -11.16 -13.90 -3.71
CA LYS A 53 -12.26 -14.88 -3.61
C LYS A 53 -12.43 -15.52 -2.23
N GLU A 54 -11.62 -15.13 -1.26
CA GLU A 54 -11.57 -15.79 0.05
C GLU A 54 -12.49 -15.15 1.08
N HIS A 55 -12.89 -13.89 0.88
CA HIS A 55 -13.65 -13.13 1.87
C HIS A 55 -14.59 -12.09 1.25
N VAL A 56 -15.56 -11.65 2.03
CA VAL A 56 -16.42 -10.49 1.73
C VAL A 56 -15.79 -9.19 2.23
N LYS A 57 -16.21 -8.05 1.66
CA LYS A 57 -15.71 -6.70 1.99
C LYS A 57 -15.55 -6.43 3.49
N SER A 58 -16.50 -6.84 4.32
CA SER A 58 -16.47 -6.61 5.77
C SER A 58 -15.35 -7.36 6.51
N ARG A 59 -14.80 -8.43 5.91
CA ARG A 59 -13.64 -9.17 6.41
C ARG A 59 -12.34 -8.82 5.68
N CYS A 60 -12.39 -7.89 4.73
CA CYS A 60 -11.22 -7.47 3.98
C CYS A 60 -10.26 -6.71 4.89
N THR A 61 -9.05 -7.23 5.03
CA THR A 61 -7.97 -6.55 5.77
C THR A 61 -7.64 -5.22 5.11
N VAL A 62 -7.56 -5.18 3.77
CA VAL A 62 -7.35 -3.94 3.00
C VAL A 62 -8.45 -2.91 3.28
N PHE A 63 -9.72 -3.31 3.38
CA PHE A 63 -10.79 -2.35 3.73
C PHE A 63 -10.69 -1.85 5.18
N LYS A 64 -10.26 -2.73 6.10
CA LYS A 64 -10.09 -2.38 7.51
C LYS A 64 -8.85 -1.52 7.77
N THR A 65 -7.79 -1.72 6.99
CA THR A 65 -6.50 -1.02 7.13
C THR A 65 -6.33 0.11 6.13
N ALA A 66 -7.17 0.20 5.09
CA ALA A 66 -7.26 1.38 4.25
C ALA A 66 -7.58 2.54 5.18
N SER A 67 -6.55 3.33 5.47
CA SER A 67 -6.64 4.58 6.19
C SER A 67 -7.88 5.28 5.69
N LYS A 68 -8.90 5.41 6.56
CA LYS A 68 -10.16 6.07 6.24
C LYS A 68 -9.83 7.31 5.43
N LEU A 69 -10.36 7.41 4.22
CA LEU A 69 -10.19 8.58 3.36
C LEU A 69 -10.50 9.81 4.22
N HIS A 70 -9.46 10.53 4.63
CA HIS A 70 -9.60 11.70 5.47
C HIS A 70 -9.06 12.88 4.70
N ALA A 71 -9.85 13.95 4.68
CA ALA A 71 -9.46 15.21 4.11
C ALA A 71 -8.43 15.86 5.05
N ASN A 72 -7.17 15.92 4.63
CA ASN A 72 -6.11 16.60 5.36
C ASN A 72 -6.22 18.11 5.09
N LEU A 73 -6.43 18.93 6.12
CA LEU A 73 -6.37 20.37 5.98
C LEU A 73 -4.94 20.78 5.62
N CYS A 74 -4.76 21.44 4.48
CA CYS A 74 -3.43 21.83 3.99
C CYS A 74 -3.09 23.30 4.22
N GLY A 75 -4.10 24.14 4.43
CA GLY A 75 -3.90 25.56 4.70
C GLY A 75 -5.13 26.39 4.36
N TYR A 76 -4.99 27.70 4.52
CA TYR A 76 -6.01 28.70 4.25
C TYR A 76 -5.51 29.64 3.16
N GLY A 77 -6.32 29.84 2.11
CA GLY A 77 -6.04 30.85 1.10
C GLY A 77 -6.41 32.25 1.59
N VAL A 78 -7.53 32.34 2.33
CA VAL A 78 -8.02 33.51 3.05
C VAL A 78 -8.78 33.07 4.30
N GLU A 79 -9.11 34.00 5.19
CA GLU A 79 -9.90 33.72 6.39
C GLU A 79 -11.23 33.03 6.02
N GLY A 80 -11.50 31.87 6.60
CA GLY A 80 -12.70 31.07 6.32
C GLY A 80 -12.65 30.17 5.07
N LEU A 81 -11.62 30.27 4.22
CA LEU A 81 -11.47 29.41 3.04
C LEU A 81 -10.19 28.56 3.13
N GLY A 82 -10.35 27.39 3.74
CA GLY A 82 -9.34 26.33 3.75
C GLY A 82 -9.42 25.43 2.52
N PHE A 83 -8.32 24.76 2.19
CA PHE A 83 -8.30 23.69 1.20
C PHE A 83 -7.82 22.38 1.82
N PHE A 84 -8.38 21.27 1.33
CA PHE A 84 -8.10 19.94 1.82
C PHE A 84 -7.42 19.09 0.75
N HIS A 85 -6.41 18.34 1.15
CA HIS A 85 -5.89 17.22 0.38
C HIS A 85 -6.61 15.95 0.79
N ILE A 86 -7.40 15.39 -0.12
CA ILE A 86 -7.99 14.06 0.05
C ILE A 86 -7.02 13.09 -0.62
N PRO A 87 -6.22 12.32 0.16
CA PRO A 87 -5.37 11.31 -0.43
C PRO A 87 -6.28 10.30 -1.12
N HIS A 88 -6.22 10.27 -2.44
CA HIS A 88 -6.94 9.28 -3.22
C HIS A 88 -6.35 7.92 -2.84
N ALA A 89 -7.18 7.03 -2.27
CA ALA A 89 -6.83 5.62 -2.14
C ALA A 89 -6.86 5.01 -3.54
N THR A 90 -5.89 5.36 -4.38
CA THR A 90 -5.53 4.56 -5.53
C THR A 90 -5.37 3.16 -4.98
N LYS A 91 -6.11 2.21 -5.55
CA LYS A 91 -5.92 0.79 -5.26
C LYS A 91 -4.43 0.54 -5.39
N ILE A 92 -3.71 0.43 -4.27
CA ILE A 92 -2.37 -0.13 -4.27
C ILE A 92 -2.64 -1.62 -4.51
N ARG A 93 -2.92 -1.94 -5.78
CA ARG A 93 -2.58 -3.23 -6.33
C ARG A 93 -1.14 -3.38 -5.91
N GLY A 94 -0.85 -4.35 -5.05
CA GLY A 94 0.50 -4.79 -4.77
C GLY A 94 1.09 -5.31 -6.07
N LYS A 95 1.42 -4.40 -7.00
CA LYS A 95 2.45 -4.66 -7.96
C LYS A 95 3.69 -4.76 -7.09
N LYS A 96 4.34 -5.91 -7.14
CA LYS A 96 5.76 -6.00 -6.85
C LYS A 96 6.47 -5.22 -7.96
N SER A 97 6.26 -3.90 -8.03
CA SER A 97 6.98 -3.04 -8.94
C SER A 97 8.40 -3.02 -8.40
N VAL A 98 9.35 -3.29 -9.28
CA VAL A 98 10.73 -2.93 -9.02
C VAL A 98 10.68 -1.44 -8.68
N LEU A 99 11.10 -1.03 -7.49
CA LEU A 99 11.12 0.37 -7.05
C LEU A 99 12.18 1.14 -7.86
N SER A 100 12.05 1.16 -9.18
CA SER A 100 13.02 1.71 -10.10
C SER A 100 12.33 2.67 -11.05
N ALA A 101 12.92 3.85 -11.21
CA ALA A 101 12.51 4.81 -12.21
C ALA A 101 13.58 4.94 -13.28
N THR A 102 13.14 5.37 -14.45
CA THR A 102 14.00 5.95 -15.47
C THR A 102 13.87 7.46 -15.41
N ILE A 103 14.98 8.17 -15.31
CA ILE A 103 15.07 9.62 -15.31
C ILE A 103 15.51 10.04 -16.70
N TYR A 104 14.75 10.94 -17.32
CA TYR A 104 15.09 11.55 -18.60
C TYR A 104 15.42 13.02 -18.41
N VAL A 105 16.59 13.43 -18.89
CA VAL A 105 17.01 14.84 -18.91
C VAL A 105 16.48 15.47 -20.19
N ILE A 106 15.43 16.29 -20.06
CA ILE A 106 14.76 16.94 -21.18
C ILE A 106 15.48 18.22 -21.60
N GLU A 107 16.04 18.97 -20.65
CA GLU A 107 16.77 20.21 -20.88
C GLU A 107 18.07 20.20 -20.10
N GLY A 108 19.16 20.70 -20.71
CA GLY A 108 20.49 20.69 -20.11
C GLY A 108 21.21 19.34 -20.18
N GLU A 109 22.34 19.26 -19.47
CA GLU A 109 23.12 18.04 -19.28
C GLU A 109 23.37 17.87 -17.78
N LEU A 110 23.27 16.62 -17.32
CA LEU A 110 23.50 16.26 -15.93
C LEU A 110 24.45 15.07 -15.87
N SER A 111 25.43 15.13 -14.98
CA SER A 111 26.27 13.99 -14.63
C SER A 111 25.59 13.09 -13.59
N THR A 112 26.09 11.88 -13.41
CA THR A 112 25.61 10.95 -12.38
C THR A 112 25.67 11.56 -10.97
N SER A 113 26.73 12.29 -10.64
CA SER A 113 26.88 12.95 -9.33
C SER A 113 25.86 14.08 -9.12
N GLN A 114 25.56 14.84 -10.17
CA GLN A 114 24.54 15.89 -10.11
C GLN A 114 23.15 15.31 -9.93
N VAL A 115 22.82 14.23 -10.66
CA VAL A 115 21.56 13.50 -10.48
C VAL A 115 21.44 12.98 -9.05
N THR A 116 22.49 12.35 -8.51
CA THR A 116 22.50 11.88 -7.11
C THR A 116 22.24 13.01 -6.12
N GLY A 117 22.96 14.14 -6.25
CA GLY A 117 22.78 15.28 -5.33
C GLY A 117 21.39 15.91 -5.42
N GLU A 118 20.74 15.92 -6.59
CA GLU A 118 19.35 16.37 -6.71
C GLU A 118 18.38 15.38 -6.03
N LEU A 119 18.60 14.08 -6.16
CA LEU A 119 17.75 13.07 -5.52
C LEU A 119 17.84 13.10 -3.99
N GLU A 120 19.05 13.26 -3.44
CA GLU A 120 19.27 13.46 -1.99
C GLU A 120 18.59 14.72 -1.47
N ARG A 121 18.55 15.78 -2.28
CA ARG A 121 17.87 17.03 -1.94
C ARG A 121 16.35 16.90 -1.97
N LEU A 122 15.80 16.13 -2.92
CA LEU A 122 14.35 15.97 -3.09
C LEU A 122 13.74 15.05 -2.05
N ILE A 123 14.46 13.99 -1.68
CA ILE A 123 14.02 13.01 -0.70
C ILE A 123 15.03 13.02 0.43
N THR A 124 14.73 13.80 1.45
CA THR A 124 15.53 13.87 2.67
C THR A 124 15.40 12.57 3.44
N GLY A 125 16.44 11.75 3.43
CA GLY A 125 16.47 10.47 4.13
C GLY A 125 17.83 9.79 4.05
N ASN A 126 18.04 8.77 4.88
CA ASN A 126 19.26 7.94 4.87
C ASN A 126 19.13 6.85 3.80
N TRP A 127 19.02 7.26 2.53
CA TRP A 127 18.95 6.37 1.38
C TRP A 127 20.20 6.51 0.53
N HIS A 128 20.84 5.38 0.23
CA HIS A 128 22.02 5.36 -0.64
C HIS A 128 21.58 5.26 -2.10
N TRP A 129 21.66 6.37 -2.82
CA TRP A 129 21.27 6.44 -4.22
C TRP A 129 22.22 5.66 -5.13
N ALA A 130 21.74 4.55 -5.67
CA ALA A 130 22.40 3.82 -6.74
C ALA A 130 21.92 4.34 -8.10
N VAL A 131 22.62 5.35 -8.65
CA VAL A 131 22.32 5.92 -9.97
C VAL A 131 23.14 5.21 -11.04
N GLN A 132 22.46 4.56 -11.99
CA GLN A 132 23.09 3.92 -13.14
C GLN A 132 22.82 4.75 -14.39
N GLN A 133 23.87 5.26 -15.03
CA GLN A 133 23.74 5.92 -16.32
C GLN A 133 23.54 4.89 -17.42
N VAL A 134 22.41 4.98 -18.13
CA VAL A 134 22.09 4.11 -19.27
C VAL A 134 22.50 4.77 -20.58
N ASP A 135 22.30 6.09 -20.66
CA ASP A 135 22.69 6.93 -21.81
C ASP A 135 23.05 8.35 -21.30
N LYS A 136 23.52 9.25 -22.18
CA LYS A 136 23.89 10.63 -21.86
C LYS A 136 22.80 11.39 -21.12
N LYS A 137 21.53 11.17 -21.48
CA LYS A 137 20.35 11.85 -20.88
C LYS A 137 19.40 10.90 -20.17
N ILE A 138 19.80 9.64 -19.97
CA ILE A 138 18.93 8.60 -19.41
C ILE A 138 19.64 7.95 -18.23
N PHE A 139 19.01 8.02 -17.06
CA PHE A 139 19.51 7.42 -15.83
C PHE A 139 18.48 6.45 -15.27
N LYS A 140 18.95 5.38 -14.64
CA LYS A 140 18.10 4.44 -13.92
C LYS A 140 18.44 4.49 -12.45
N VAL A 141 17.43 4.60 -11.61
CA VAL A 141 17.60 4.76 -10.17
C VAL A 141 16.63 3.88 -9.41
N ALA A 142 17.00 3.51 -8.18
CA ALA A 142 16.12 2.83 -7.24
C ALA A 142 15.62 3.78 -6.15
N PHE A 143 14.33 3.72 -5.86
CA PHE A 143 13.66 4.57 -4.88
C PHE A 143 13.51 3.87 -3.53
N PRO A 144 13.56 4.63 -2.41
CA PRO A 144 13.39 4.08 -1.06
C PRO A 144 11.99 3.52 -0.81
N SER A 145 10.96 4.07 -1.45
CA SER A 145 9.57 3.61 -1.32
C SER A 145 8.75 3.87 -2.59
N GLN A 146 7.67 3.10 -2.76
CA GLN A 146 6.69 3.31 -3.84
C GLN A 146 6.06 4.70 -3.76
N THR A 147 5.82 5.21 -2.54
CA THR A 147 5.23 6.54 -2.32
C THR A 147 6.17 7.65 -2.74
N ASP A 148 7.49 7.49 -2.57
CA ASP A 148 8.49 8.45 -3.07
C ASP A 148 8.57 8.42 -4.61
N LEU A 149 8.60 7.23 -5.20
CA LEU A 149 8.61 7.04 -6.66
C LEU A 149 7.38 7.69 -7.30
N GLN A 150 6.19 7.34 -6.82
CA GLN A 150 4.94 7.84 -7.37
C GLN A 150 4.83 9.36 -7.23
N ARG A 151 5.25 9.92 -6.08
CA ARG A 151 5.31 11.39 -5.90
C ARG A 151 6.21 12.06 -6.93
N MET A 152 7.38 11.49 -7.25
CA MET A 152 8.28 12.07 -8.25
C MET A 152 7.72 11.99 -9.67
N VAL A 153 7.04 10.89 -10.01
CA VAL A 153 6.36 10.74 -11.30
C VAL A 153 5.19 11.72 -11.42
N GLU A 154 4.38 11.88 -10.37
CA GLU A 154 3.24 12.80 -10.33
C GLU A 154 3.66 14.28 -10.33
N TRP A 155 4.81 14.62 -9.74
CA TRP A 155 5.32 15.99 -9.77
C TRP A 155 5.67 16.43 -11.20
N GLY A 156 6.12 15.51 -12.05
CA GLY A 156 6.43 15.80 -13.45
C GLY A 156 7.80 16.49 -13.64
N PRO A 157 7.93 17.46 -14.57
CA PRO A 157 9.21 18.08 -14.88
C PRO A 157 9.79 18.85 -13.70
N LEU A 158 10.94 18.39 -13.21
CA LEU A 158 11.67 19.02 -12.13
C LEU A 158 12.85 19.82 -12.68
N GLN A 159 12.94 21.08 -12.28
CA GLN A 159 14.12 21.90 -12.54
C GLN A 159 15.20 21.64 -11.49
N THR A 160 16.40 21.28 -11.94
CA THR A 160 17.55 21.06 -11.07
C THR A 160 18.14 22.40 -10.64
N LYS A 161 18.59 22.46 -9.38
CA LYS A 161 19.34 23.62 -8.90
C LYS A 161 20.79 23.54 -9.38
N GLN A 162 21.31 22.33 -9.52
CA GLN A 162 22.62 22.09 -10.11
C GLN A 162 22.49 22.00 -11.63
N GLY A 163 22.78 23.10 -12.32
CA GLY A 163 22.90 23.12 -13.79
C GLY A 163 21.69 23.68 -14.56
N ASN A 164 20.64 24.14 -13.89
CA ASN A 164 19.44 24.71 -14.53
C ASN A 164 18.82 23.77 -15.59
N ALA A 165 19.00 22.46 -15.38
CA ALA A 165 18.52 21.41 -16.25
C ALA A 165 17.10 21.01 -15.82
N LYS A 166 16.34 20.38 -16.72
CA LYS A 166 15.04 19.80 -16.37
C LYS A 166 15.07 18.30 -16.57
N MET A 167 14.52 17.57 -15.62
CA MET A 167 14.39 16.12 -15.69
C MET A 167 12.98 15.65 -15.34
N ILE A 168 12.58 14.53 -15.94
CA ILE A 168 11.29 13.86 -15.68
C ILE A 168 11.54 12.43 -15.21
N PHE A 169 10.60 11.90 -14.44
CA PHE A 169 10.65 10.55 -13.88
C PHE A 169 9.57 9.67 -14.52
N GLU A 170 9.95 8.46 -14.92
CA GLU A 170 9.02 7.45 -15.45
C GLU A 170 9.19 6.13 -14.68
N GLU A 171 8.08 5.57 -14.20
CA GLU A 171 8.05 4.27 -13.52
C GLU A 171 8.18 3.11 -14.54
N ARG A 172 8.93 2.06 -14.18
CA ARG A 172 9.15 0.87 -15.02
C ARG A 172 8.26 -0.31 -14.63
#